data_AF-A0A6G3UCI2-F1
#
_entry.id   AF-A0A6G3UCI2-F1
#
_cell.length_a   1.000
_cell.length_b   1.000
_cell.length_c   1.000
_cell.angle_alpha   90.00
_cell.angle_beta   90.00
_cell.angle_gamma   90.00
#
_symmetry.space_group_name_H-M   'P 1'
#
loop_
_entity.id
_entity.type
_entity.pdbx_description
1 polymer ?
#
loop_
_entity_poly.entity_id
_entity_poly.type
_entity_poly.pdbx_seq_one_letter_code
_entity_poly.pdbx_strand_id
1 'polypeptide(L)'
;MNAIISASELASELEGSRPPVLLDVRWQLSTAAAAGEPPFDGRAAYADGHLPGAVFVDLDRELASAPGGRGRHPLPDLAEFGAAMRRAGVSADRPVV
;
A
#
# COMPACT_ATOMS: atom_id res chain seq x y z
N MET A 1 -13.88 -1.69 15.73
CA MET A 1 -12.72 -1.51 14.84
C MET A 1 -12.87 -0.13 14.21
N ASN A 2 -11.93 0.79 14.47
CA ASN A 2 -11.88 2.06 13.75
C ASN A 2 -11.06 1.84 12.49
N ALA A 3 -11.63 2.16 11.33
CA ALA A 3 -10.96 2.01 10.04
C ALA A 3 -9.98 3.17 9.73
N ILE A 4 -9.86 4.14 10.63
CA ILE A 4 -9.11 5.39 10.46
C ILE A 4 -8.43 5.72 11.80
N ILE A 5 -7.20 6.23 11.73
CA ILE A 5 -6.40 6.75 12.84
C ILE A 5 -5.92 8.16 12.47
N SER A 6 -5.75 9.05 13.45
CA SER A 6 -5.13 10.36 13.22
C SER A 6 -3.61 10.26 13.09
N ALA A 7 -2.99 11.26 12.46
CA ALA A 7 -1.54 11.32 12.35
C ALA A 7 -0.83 11.37 13.73
N SER A 8 -1.43 12.04 14.72
CA SER A 8 -0.88 12.13 16.09
C SER A 8 -0.98 10.81 16.84
N GLU A 9 -2.07 10.05 16.66
CA GLU A 9 -2.20 8.72 17.24
C GLU A 9 -1.19 7.77 16.60
N LEU A 10 -1.05 7.78 15.27
CA LEU A 10 -0.04 6.97 14.58
C LEU A 10 1.37 7.32 15.06
N ALA A 11 1.72 8.60 15.17
CA ALA A 11 3.04 9.01 15.69
C ALA A 11 3.31 8.43 17.09
N SER A 12 2.30 8.42 17.96
CA SER A 12 2.39 7.84 19.30
C SER A 12 2.54 6.32 19.28
N GLU A 13 1.83 5.63 18.37
CA GLU A 13 1.92 4.16 18.23
C GLU A 13 3.30 3.72 17.69
N LEU A 14 3.90 4.52 16.80
CA LEU A 14 5.23 4.23 16.24
C LEU A 14 6.34 4.31 17.28
N GLU A 15 6.17 5.08 18.35
CA GLU A 15 7.09 5.15 19.49
C GLU A 15 6.90 4.01 20.50
N GLY A 16 5.84 3.20 20.34
CA GLY A 16 5.50 2.10 21.22
C GLY A 16 6.42 0.87 21.09
N SER A 17 6.28 -0.07 22.02
CA SER A 17 7.06 -1.33 22.01
C SER A 17 6.66 -2.32 20.90
N ARG A 18 5.52 -2.08 20.24
CA ARG A 18 4.98 -2.90 19.14
C ARG A 18 4.36 -1.97 18.09
N PRO A 19 5.18 -1.27 17.30
CA PRO A 19 4.67 -0.35 16.27
C PRO A 19 3.90 -1.14 15.20
N PRO A 20 2.90 -0.52 14.54
CA PRO A 20 2.19 -1.12 13.42
C PRO A 20 3.14 -1.42 12.24
N VAL A 21 2.72 -2.31 11.35
CA VAL A 21 3.28 -2.35 9.99
C VAL A 21 2.69 -1.18 9.21
N LEU A 22 3.54 -0.29 8.74
CA LEU A 22 3.14 0.83 7.89
C LEU A 22 3.18 0.41 6.42
N LEU A 23 2.05 0.48 5.73
CA LEU A 23 1.99 0.22 4.29
C LEU A 23 1.72 1.50 3.51
N ASP A 24 2.64 1.86 2.63
CA ASP A 24 2.44 2.94 1.68
C ASP A 24 1.82 2.38 0.39
N VAL A 25 0.51 2.57 0.25
CA VAL A 25 -0.29 2.11 -0.89
C VAL A 25 -0.60 3.24 -1.88
N ARG A 26 0.27 4.26 -1.96
CA ARG A 26 0.05 5.42 -2.84
C ARG A 26 -0.19 5.00 -4.28
N TRP A 27 -1.24 5.56 -4.87
CA TRP A 27 -1.64 5.30 -6.24
C TRP A 27 -2.36 6.52 -6.80
N GLN A 28 -2.26 6.75 -8.10
CA GLN A 28 -2.96 7.83 -8.78
C GLN A 28 -3.63 7.31 -10.04
N LEU A 29 -4.90 7.69 -10.24
CA LEU A 29 -5.58 7.48 -11.51
C LEU A 29 -4.98 8.42 -12.54
N SER A 30 -4.01 7.96 -13.31
CA SER A 30 -3.41 8.79 -14.35
C SER A 30 -4.28 8.79 -15.61
N THR A 31 -4.88 9.93 -15.95
CA THR A 31 -5.35 10.20 -17.33
C THR A 31 -4.20 10.50 -18.28
N ALA A 32 -2.98 10.57 -17.76
CA ALA A 32 -1.70 10.83 -18.43
C ALA A 32 -1.52 10.06 -19.75
N ALA A 33 -1.97 8.79 -19.80
CA ALA A 33 -1.87 7.98 -21.01
C ALA A 33 -2.66 8.55 -22.21
N ALA A 34 -3.77 9.26 -21.98
CA ALA A 34 -4.51 9.94 -23.05
C ALA A 34 -3.83 11.25 -23.51
N ALA A 35 -2.93 11.80 -22.70
CA ALA A 35 -2.17 13.03 -22.96
C ALA A 35 -0.70 12.79 -23.36
N GLY A 36 -0.25 11.52 -23.44
CA GLY A 36 1.13 11.16 -23.74
C GLY A 36 2.11 11.33 -22.58
N GLU A 37 1.61 11.52 -21.37
CA GLU A 37 2.43 11.62 -20.15
C GLU A 37 2.70 10.22 -19.56
N PRO A 38 3.88 10.01 -18.94
CA PRO A 38 4.16 8.77 -18.25
C PRO A 38 3.19 8.56 -17.08
N PRO A 39 2.81 7.29 -16.79
CA PRO A 39 1.97 7.00 -15.63
C PRO A 39 2.68 7.41 -14.33
N PHE A 40 1.89 7.67 -13.28
CA PHE A 40 2.43 7.95 -11.96
C PHE A 40 3.30 6.79 -11.46
N ASP A 41 4.55 7.08 -11.11
CA ASP A 41 5.47 6.11 -10.52
C ASP A 41 5.42 6.21 -8.99
N GLY A 42 4.57 5.38 -8.39
CA GLY A 42 4.43 5.31 -6.93
C GLY A 42 5.71 4.89 -6.22
N ARG A 43 6.54 4.05 -6.84
CA ARG A 43 7.79 3.59 -6.26
C ARG A 43 8.83 4.71 -6.21
N ALA A 44 8.95 5.49 -7.29
CA ALA A 44 9.80 6.67 -7.32
C ALA A 44 9.33 7.72 -6.31
N ALA A 45 8.03 7.99 -6.23
CA ALA A 45 7.48 8.93 -5.25
C ALA A 45 7.73 8.46 -3.80
N TYR A 46 7.58 7.17 -3.53
CA TYR A 46 7.92 6.59 -2.23
C TYR A 46 9.41 6.80 -1.91
N ALA A 47 10.30 6.55 -2.87
CA ALA A 47 11.74 6.75 -2.68
C ALA A 47 12.12 8.22 -2.44
N ASP A 48 11.39 9.17 -3.03
CA ASP A 48 11.56 10.60 -2.82
C ASP A 48 11.14 11.05 -1.41
N GLY A 49 10.11 10.42 -0.84
CA GLY A 49 9.69 10.66 0.53
C GLY A 49 8.56 9.74 1.00
N HIS A 50 8.76 9.15 2.17
CA HIS A 50 7.79 8.29 2.85
C HIS A 50 7.96 8.38 4.37
N LEU A 51 6.97 7.88 5.12
CA LEU A 51 7.06 7.79 6.57
C LEU A 51 8.15 6.78 6.98
N PRO A 52 8.95 7.07 8.02
CA PRO A 52 9.98 6.14 8.49
C PRO A 52 9.41 4.76 8.81
N GLY A 53 10.03 3.71 8.25
CA GLY A 53 9.61 2.33 8.46
C GLY A 53 8.41 1.86 7.65
N ALA A 54 7.80 2.73 6.83
CA ALA A 54 6.80 2.31 5.86
C ALA A 54 7.38 1.30 4.86
N VAL A 55 6.50 0.48 4.29
CA VAL A 55 6.82 -0.43 3.18
C VAL A 55 5.91 -0.10 2.02
N PHE A 56 6.50 0.20 0.87
CA PHE A 56 5.74 0.42 -0.36
C PHE A 56 5.07 -0.86 -0.83
N VAL A 57 3.76 -0.79 -1.07
CA VAL A 57 2.96 -1.87 -1.68
C VAL A 57 2.30 -1.32 -2.93
N ASP A 58 2.70 -1.88 -4.08
CA ASP A 58 2.19 -1.50 -5.38
C ASP A 58 0.74 -2.00 -5.56
N LEU A 59 -0.21 -1.08 -5.65
CA LEU A 59 -1.63 -1.41 -5.77
C LEU A 59 -1.89 -2.31 -7.00
N ASP A 60 -1.30 -1.97 -8.14
CA ASP A 60 -1.55 -2.65 -9.41
C ASP A 60 -0.93 -4.04 -9.45
N ARG A 61 0.22 -4.23 -8.77
CA ARG A 61 0.96 -5.50 -8.81
C ARG A 61 0.67 -6.44 -7.65
N GLU A 62 0.38 -5.90 -6.47
CA GLU A 62 0.33 -6.67 -5.22
C GLU A 62 -1.07 -6.72 -4.61
N LEU A 63 -1.94 -5.73 -4.93
CA LEU A 63 -3.30 -5.63 -4.38
C LEU A 63 -4.39 -5.83 -5.42
N ALA A 64 -4.01 -6.08 -6.67
CA ALA A 64 -4.92 -6.27 -7.79
C ALA A 64 -4.44 -7.41 -8.71
N SER A 65 -5.39 -8.14 -9.28
CA SER A 65 -5.18 -8.97 -10.47
C SER A 65 -5.25 -8.12 -11.74
N ALA A 66 -4.84 -8.72 -12.87
CA ALA A 66 -4.94 -8.10 -14.18
C ALA A 66 -6.38 -7.59 -14.47
N PRO A 67 -6.51 -6.40 -15.08
CA PRO A 67 -7.81 -5.83 -15.43
C PRO A 67 -8.59 -6.74 -16.39
N GLY A 68 -9.92 -6.71 -16.29
CA GLY A 68 -10.78 -7.52 -17.17
C GLY A 68 -12.26 -7.37 -16.85
N GLY A 69 -13.05 -8.42 -17.11
CA GLY A 69 -14.50 -8.41 -16.90
C GLY A 69 -14.94 -8.15 -15.45
N ARG A 70 -14.02 -8.22 -14.49
CA ARG A 70 -14.25 -7.92 -13.06
C ARG A 70 -13.84 -6.50 -12.65
N GLY A 71 -13.43 -5.64 -13.59
CA GLY A 71 -13.03 -4.25 -13.35
C GLY A 71 -11.56 -3.96 -13.63
N ARG A 72 -11.11 -2.75 -13.27
CA ARG A 72 -9.74 -2.27 -13.51
C ARG A 72 -8.70 -2.76 -12.48
N HIS A 73 -9.13 -3.00 -11.23
CA HIS A 73 -8.30 -3.54 -10.15
C HIS A 73 -9.07 -4.65 -9.40
N PRO A 74 -9.36 -5.79 -10.06
CA PRO A 74 -10.05 -6.90 -9.39
C PRO A 74 -9.20 -7.45 -8.24
N LEU A 75 -9.85 -7.97 -7.20
CA LEU A 75 -9.13 -8.61 -6.08
C LEU A 75 -8.22 -9.75 -6.59
N PRO A 76 -6.98 -9.83 -6.07
CA PRO A 76 -6.00 -10.85 -6.42
C PRO A 76 -6.36 -12.23 -5.86
N ASP A 77 -5.62 -13.25 -6.30
CA ASP A 77 -5.66 -14.55 -5.64
C ASP A 77 -5.18 -14.42 -4.18
N LEU A 78 -5.79 -15.20 -3.28
CA LEU A 78 -5.47 -15.13 -1.85
C LEU A 78 -4.01 -15.52 -1.55
N ALA A 79 -3.44 -16.47 -2.30
CA ALA A 79 -2.07 -16.89 -2.07
C ALA A 79 -1.07 -15.82 -2.52
N GLU A 80 -1.35 -15.16 -3.65
CA GLU A 80 -0.57 -14.04 -4.16
C GLU A 80 -0.60 -12.86 -3.18
N PHE A 81 -1.80 -12.43 -2.78
CA PHE A 81 -1.99 -11.38 -1.77
C PHE A 81 -1.30 -11.72 -0.45
N GLY A 82 -1.51 -12.94 0.05
CA GLY A 82 -0.89 -13.38 1.30
C GLY A 82 0.64 -13.37 1.21
N ALA A 83 1.22 -13.73 0.06
CA ALA A 83 2.66 -13.66 -0.14
C ALA A 83 3.16 -12.21 -0.17
N ALA A 84 2.42 -11.30 -0.81
CA ALA A 84 2.73 -9.87 -0.82
C ALA A 84 2.72 -9.28 0.58
N MET A 85 1.65 -9.52 1.35
CA MET A 85 1.50 -9.02 2.73
C MET A 85 2.60 -9.55 3.66
N ARG A 86 2.97 -10.83 3.56
CA ARG A 86 4.10 -11.39 4.32
C ARG A 86 5.43 -10.74 3.94
N ARG A 87 5.69 -10.48 2.65
CA ARG A 87 6.90 -9.74 2.21
C ARG A 87 6.91 -8.32 2.76
N ALA A 88 5.75 -7.69 2.90
CA ALA A 88 5.60 -6.37 3.49
C ALA A 88 5.68 -6.35 5.03
N GLY A 89 5.83 -7.52 5.68
CA GLY A 89 5.97 -7.64 7.13
C GLY A 89 4.66 -7.81 7.90
N VAL A 90 3.53 -7.95 7.20
CA VAL A 90 2.22 -8.19 7.82
C VAL A 90 2.19 -9.56 8.49
N SER A 91 1.78 -9.58 9.75
CA SER A 91 1.51 -10.80 10.53
C SER A 91 0.30 -10.58 11.43
N ALA A 92 -0.10 -11.62 12.17
CA ALA A 92 -1.17 -11.51 13.17
C ALA A 92 -0.73 -10.83 14.48
N ASP A 93 0.57 -10.51 14.64
CA ASP A 93 1.13 -10.07 15.93
C ASP A 93 0.99 -8.57 16.18
N ARG A 94 0.78 -7.78 15.12
CA ARG A 94 0.72 -6.31 15.18
C ARG A 94 -0.29 -5.77 14.15
N PRO A 95 -0.87 -4.59 14.40
CA PRO A 95 -1.78 -3.95 13.46
C PRO A 95 -1.07 -3.50 12.18
N VAL A 96 -1.87 -3.27 11.14
CA VAL A 96 -1.45 -2.65 9.87
C VAL A 96 -2.09 -1.27 9.81
N VAL A 97 -1.31 -0.27 9.41
CA VAL A 97 -1.76 1.10 9.15
C VAL A 97 -1.32 1.52 7.75
#